data_AF-A0A536ZPW0-F1
#
_entry.id   AF-A0A536ZPW0-F1
#
_cell.length_a   1.000
_cell.length_b   1.000
_cell.length_c   1.000
_cell.angle_alpha   90.00
_cell.angle_beta   90.00
_cell.angle_gamma   90.00
#
_symmetry.space_group_name_H-M   'P 1'
#
loop_
_entity.id
_entity.type
_entity.pdbx_description
1 polymer ?
#
loop_
_entity_poly.entity_id
_entity_poly.type
_entity_poly.pdbx_seq_one_letter_code
_entity_poly.pdbx_strand_id
1 'polypeptide(L)'
;MINTGKKPVETYTWICADQQCDTIDCYKSPDNRQTVCKLWSVAGISDFHDAQLAGATKKINAIFDRLEKGNRDKSRYLSFVQHRNQLLLIWAGYGRVGPDDDFKTIRKTLKLRK
;
A
#
# COMPACT_ATOMS: atom_id res chain seq x y z
N MET A 1 -4.83 8.43 21.49
CA MET A 1 -3.95 7.48 20.78
C MET A 1 -3.66 6.33 21.71
N ILE A 2 -4.13 5.11 21.40
CA ILE A 2 -3.88 3.92 22.22
C ILE A 2 -2.52 3.36 21.83
N ASN A 3 -1.57 3.37 22.76
CA ASN A 3 -0.23 2.85 22.55
C ASN A 3 -0.25 1.33 22.77
N THR A 4 -0.18 0.55 21.69
CA THR A 4 -0.36 -0.92 21.71
C THR A 4 0.94 -1.70 21.86
N GLY A 5 2.09 -1.02 22.04
CA GLY A 5 3.41 -1.67 22.09
C GLY A 5 3.85 -2.33 20.77
N LYS A 6 3.01 -2.29 19.73
CA LYS A 6 3.38 -2.69 18.37
C LYS A 6 4.10 -1.53 17.68
N LYS A 7 5.16 -1.84 16.91
CA LYS A 7 5.82 -0.85 16.04
C LYS A 7 4.75 -0.09 15.24
N PRO A 8 4.87 1.24 15.09
CA PRO A 8 3.96 2.01 14.25
C PRO A 8 3.85 1.33 12.89
N VAL A 9 2.62 1.14 12.40
CA VAL A 9 2.40 0.69 11.03
C VAL A 9 3.02 1.75 10.14
N GLU A 10 4.02 1.36 9.35
CA GLU A 10 4.66 2.30 8.42
C GLU A 10 3.66 2.70 7.35
N THR A 11 3.58 4.01 7.13
CA THR A 11 2.63 4.63 6.22
C THR A 11 3.39 5.41 5.15
N TYR A 12 2.82 5.41 3.95
CA TYR A 12 3.51 5.86 2.75
C TYR A 12 2.63 6.83 1.95
N THR A 13 3.24 7.60 1.05
CA THR A 13 2.59 8.27 -0.08
C THR A 13 3.14 7.66 -1.36
N TRP A 14 2.37 7.75 -2.44
CA TRP A 14 2.69 7.12 -3.71
C TRP A 14 2.69 8.18 -4.82
N ILE A 15 3.46 7.92 -5.88
CA ILE A 15 3.45 8.70 -7.12
C ILE A 15 3.28 7.79 -8.33
N CYS A 16 2.61 8.28 -9.37
CA CYS A 16 2.75 7.72 -10.71
C CYS A 16 4.10 8.17 -11.25
N ALA A 17 5.00 7.22 -11.43
CA ALA A 17 6.33 7.52 -11.93
C ALA A 17 6.29 8.00 -13.39
N ASP A 18 5.35 7.47 -14.17
CA ASP A 18 5.10 7.81 -15.57
C ASP A 18 3.69 8.38 -15.79
N GLN A 19 3.42 8.93 -16.98
CA GLN A 19 2.13 9.54 -17.32
C GLN A 19 0.95 8.55 -17.37
N GLN A 20 1.24 7.26 -17.52
CA GLN A 20 0.25 6.19 -17.65
C GLN A 20 0.01 5.46 -16.31
N CYS A 21 0.82 5.78 -15.29
CA CYS A 21 0.88 5.12 -13.99
C CYS A 21 1.26 3.63 -14.06
N ASP A 22 2.08 3.22 -15.04
CA ASP A 22 2.54 1.83 -15.17
C ASP A 22 3.53 1.43 -14.07
N THR A 23 4.28 2.40 -13.57
CA THR A 23 5.21 2.23 -12.45
C THR A 23 4.77 3.10 -11.26
N ILE A 24 4.55 2.44 -10.13
CA ILE A 24 4.18 3.09 -8.87
C ILE A 24 5.26 2.81 -7.83
N ASP A 25 5.80 3.87 -7.24
CA ASP A 25 6.75 3.82 -6.13
C ASP A 25 6.22 4.62 -4.95
N CYS A 26 6.53 4.11 -3.76
CA CYS A 26 5.97 4.57 -2.50
C CYS A 26 7.10 5.06 -1.58
N TYR A 27 6.86 6.15 -0.87
CA TYR A 27 7.84 6.74 0.02
C TYR A 27 7.20 7.14 1.35
N LYS A 28 8.01 7.15 2.40
CA LYS A 28 7.52 7.39 3.76
C LYS A 28 6.90 8.78 3.84
N SER A 29 5.70 8.89 4.38
CA SER A 29 4.96 10.15 4.43
C SER A 29 4.29 10.35 5.78
N PRO A 30 4.24 11.59 6.30
CA PRO A 30 3.48 11.91 7.50
C PRO A 30 1.95 11.81 7.29
N ASP A 31 1.47 11.85 6.04
CA ASP A 31 0.04 12.02 5.71
C ASP A 31 -0.73 10.70 5.55
N ASN A 32 -0.06 9.55 5.72
CA ASN A 32 -0.70 8.24 5.78
C ASN A 32 -1.62 7.85 4.61
N ARG A 33 -1.29 8.26 3.38
CA ARG A 33 -2.13 7.99 2.19
C ARG A 33 -2.04 6.56 1.62
N GLN A 34 -1.29 5.69 2.27
CA GLN A 34 -1.11 4.28 1.89
C GLN A 34 -0.82 3.42 3.12
N THR A 35 -1.28 2.17 3.05
CA THR A 35 -1.01 1.13 4.05
C THR A 35 -0.47 -0.13 3.38
N VAL A 36 0.59 -0.70 3.95
CA VAL A 36 1.17 -2.00 3.53
C VAL A 36 0.16 -3.12 3.82
N CYS A 37 0.04 -4.09 2.91
CA CYS A 37 -1.12 -4.98 2.81
C CYS A 37 -1.51 -5.71 4.10
N LYS A 38 -2.72 -5.39 4.58
CA LYS A 38 -3.80 -6.25 5.09
C LYS A 38 -4.88 -5.34 5.65
N LEU A 39 -6.15 -5.73 5.52
CA LEU A 39 -7.19 -5.06 6.30
C LEU A 39 -6.95 -5.36 7.79
N TRP A 40 -7.18 -4.36 8.63
CA TRP A 40 -7.05 -4.52 10.07
C TRP A 40 -8.04 -5.57 10.58
N SER A 41 -7.52 -6.64 11.17
CA SER A 41 -8.34 -7.62 11.90
C SER A 41 -8.50 -7.14 13.35
N VAL A 42 -9.74 -6.82 13.75
CA VAL A 42 -10.07 -6.47 15.13
C VAL A 42 -9.91 -7.70 16.05
N ALA A 43 -9.63 -7.47 17.33
CA ALA A 43 -9.42 -8.54 18.32
C ALA A 43 -10.73 -9.25 18.71
N GLY A 44 -11.88 -8.62 18.49
CA GLY A 44 -13.20 -9.15 18.78
C GLY A 44 -14.28 -8.44 17.97
N ILE A 45 -15.43 -9.09 17.86
CA ILE A 45 -16.61 -8.56 17.17
C ILE A 45 -17.18 -7.38 17.97
N SER A 46 -17.73 -6.40 17.28
CA SER A 46 -18.42 -5.24 17.88
C SER A 46 -19.60 -4.82 17.02
N ASP A 47 -20.44 -3.91 17.51
CA ASP A 47 -21.55 -3.35 16.74
C ASP A 47 -21.09 -2.62 15.45
N PHE A 48 -19.83 -2.17 15.42
CA PHE A 48 -19.22 -1.51 14.26
C PHE A 48 -18.42 -2.46 13.36
N HIS A 49 -18.21 -3.71 13.78
CA HIS A 49 -17.53 -4.76 13.02
C HIS A 49 -18.10 -6.12 13.44
N ASP A 50 -19.28 -6.42 12.92
CA ASP A 50 -20.03 -7.62 13.26
C ASP A 50 -19.36 -8.91 12.73
N ALA A 51 -19.99 -10.06 13.00
CA ALA A 51 -19.48 -11.35 12.54
C ALA A 51 -19.35 -11.45 11.01
N GLN A 52 -20.23 -10.80 10.25
CA GLN A 52 -20.21 -10.85 8.79
C GLN A 52 -19.06 -10.00 8.24
N LEU A 53 -18.88 -8.78 8.76
CA LEU A 53 -17.78 -7.91 8.42
C LEU A 53 -16.43 -8.53 8.81
N ALA A 54 -16.32 -9.14 9.99
CA ALA A 54 -15.13 -9.88 10.39
C ALA A 54 -14.84 -11.08 9.47
N GLY A 55 -15.88 -11.81 9.08
CA GLY A 55 -15.79 -12.89 8.10
C GLY A 55 -15.30 -12.39 6.72
N ALA A 56 -15.81 -11.26 6.25
CA ALA A 56 -15.40 -10.62 5.00
C ALA A 56 -13.93 -10.17 5.06
N THR A 57 -13.53 -9.47 6.13
CA THR A 57 -12.14 -9.05 6.38
C THR A 57 -11.19 -10.25 6.31
N LYS A 58 -11.53 -11.37 6.95
CA LYS A 58 -10.73 -12.60 6.93
C LYS A 58 -10.59 -13.17 5.51
N LYS A 59 -11.69 -13.24 4.75
CA LYS A 59 -11.69 -13.75 3.37
C LYS A 59 -10.85 -12.86 2.44
N ILE A 60 -10.98 -11.55 2.57
CA ILE A 60 -10.21 -10.57 1.80
C ILE A 60 -8.71 -10.69 2.12
N ASN A 61 -8.33 -10.76 3.40
CA ASN A 61 -6.94 -10.97 3.80
C ASN A 61 -6.36 -12.28 3.26
N ALA A 62 -7.15 -13.36 3.22
CA ALA A 62 -6.72 -14.62 2.61
C ALA A 62 -6.52 -14.53 1.09
N ILE A 63 -7.26 -13.66 0.39
CA ILE A 63 -7.00 -13.35 -1.03
C ILE A 63 -5.64 -12.67 -1.17
N PHE A 64 -5.35 -11.67 -0.33
CA PHE A 64 -4.06 -10.97 -0.36
C PHE A 64 -2.88 -11.91 -0.09
N ASP A 65 -3.00 -12.79 0.91
CA ASP A 65 -1.98 -13.80 1.21
C ASP A 65 -1.68 -14.70 -0.01
N ARG A 66 -2.70 -15.02 -0.83
CA ARG A 66 -2.49 -15.79 -2.07
C ARG A 66 -1.82 -14.97 -3.17
N LEU A 67 -2.21 -13.71 -3.34
CA LEU A 67 -1.60 -12.81 -4.31
C LEU A 67 -0.11 -12.58 -4.01
N GLU A 68 0.23 -12.37 -2.73
CA GLU A 68 1.63 -12.21 -2.28
C GLU A 68 2.49 -13.44 -2.55
N LYS A 69 1.94 -14.64 -2.36
CA LYS A 69 2.65 -15.88 -2.73
C LYS A 69 2.94 -15.94 -4.23
N GLY A 70 2.04 -15.41 -5.06
CA GLY A 70 2.19 -15.33 -6.52
C GLY A 70 3.04 -14.16 -7.02
N ASN A 71 3.58 -13.31 -6.13
CA ASN A 71 4.35 -12.15 -6.54
C ASN A 71 5.63 -12.54 -7.30
N ARG A 72 5.70 -12.08 -8.56
CA ARG A 72 6.80 -12.33 -9.50
C ARG A 72 7.98 -11.37 -9.32
N ASP A 73 7.77 -10.20 -8.72
CA ASP A 73 8.81 -9.19 -8.50
C ASP A 73 8.95 -8.90 -6.99
N LYS A 74 9.98 -9.46 -6.37
CA LYS A 74 10.24 -9.34 -4.93
C LYS A 74 10.64 -7.92 -4.50
N SER A 75 10.92 -7.02 -5.44
CA SER A 75 11.15 -5.60 -5.14
C SER A 75 9.84 -4.80 -4.96
N ARG A 76 8.69 -5.42 -5.23
CA ARG A 76 7.37 -4.80 -5.10
C ARG A 76 6.54 -5.48 -4.02
N TYR A 77 5.68 -4.71 -3.39
CA TYR A 77 4.80 -5.16 -2.31
C TYR A 77 3.35 -4.84 -2.64
N LEU A 78 2.45 -5.73 -2.22
CA LEU A 78 1.02 -5.53 -2.40
C LEU A 78 0.59 -4.34 -1.54
N SER A 79 -0.11 -3.39 -2.14
CA SER A 79 -0.37 -2.10 -1.50
C SER A 79 -1.74 -1.55 -1.89
N PHE A 80 -2.37 -0.83 -0.97
CA PHE A 80 -3.55 -0.01 -1.26
C PHE A 80 -3.14 1.45 -1.43
N VAL A 81 -3.52 2.04 -2.55
CA VAL A 81 -3.35 3.47 -2.82
C VAL A 81 -4.69 4.14 -3.10
N GLN A 82 -4.84 5.41 -2.71
CA GLN A 82 -6.03 6.19 -3.07
C GLN A 82 -5.85 6.82 -4.45
N HIS A 83 -6.61 6.39 -5.46
CA HIS A 83 -6.63 6.95 -6.81
C HIS A 83 -8.05 7.39 -7.19
N ARG A 84 -8.24 8.65 -7.62
CA ARG A 84 -9.56 9.23 -7.96
C ARG A 84 -10.63 8.99 -6.88
N ASN A 85 -10.28 9.24 -5.62
CA ASN A 85 -11.14 9.05 -4.44
C ASN A 85 -11.57 7.60 -4.16
N GLN A 86 -10.93 6.61 -4.78
CA GLN A 86 -11.18 5.19 -4.53
C GLN A 86 -9.90 4.47 -4.15
N LEU A 87 -10.02 3.32 -3.48
CA LEU A 87 -8.89 2.45 -3.19
C LEU A 87 -8.55 1.59 -4.41
N LEU A 88 -7.28 1.55 -4.78
CA LEU A 88 -6.74 0.71 -5.83
C LEU A 88 -5.70 -0.25 -5.23
N LEU A 89 -5.84 -1.53 -5.52
CA LEU A 89 -4.90 -2.59 -5.14
C LEU A 89 -3.81 -2.71 -6.20
N ILE A 90 -2.54 -2.55 -5.81
CA ILE A 90 -1.40 -2.49 -6.74
C ILE A 90 -0.17 -3.25 -6.21
N TRP A 91 0.80 -3.49 -7.09
CA TRP A 91 2.19 -3.83 -6.71
C TRP A 91 3.05 -2.57 -6.78
N ALA A 92 3.60 -2.14 -5.65
CA ALA A 92 4.40 -0.92 -5.58
C ALA A 92 5.82 -1.16 -5.06
N GLY A 93 6.79 -0.43 -5.61
CA GLY A 93 8.13 -0.32 -5.04
C GLY A 93 8.15 0.62 -3.83
N TYR A 94 9.22 0.58 -3.03
CA TYR A 94 9.33 1.38 -1.81
C TYR A 94 10.71 2.03 -1.67
N GLY A 95 10.70 3.31 -1.29
CA GLY A 95 11.87 4.07 -0.83
C GLY A 95 12.87 4.41 -1.93
N ARG A 96 12.48 4.31 -3.21
CA ARG A 96 13.38 4.63 -4.32
C ARG A 96 13.30 6.10 -4.70
N VAL A 97 12.18 6.75 -4.42
CA VAL A 97 11.96 8.18 -4.66
C VAL A 97 11.36 8.83 -3.41
N GLY A 98 11.35 10.16 -3.36
CA GLY A 98 10.81 10.97 -2.27
C GLY A 98 9.92 12.11 -2.77
N PRO A 99 9.28 12.85 -1.84
CA PRO A 99 8.36 13.94 -2.20
C PRO A 99 9.05 15.12 -2.88
N ASP A 100 10.34 15.31 -2.61
CA ASP A 100 11.14 16.43 -3.12
C ASP A 100 11.92 16.08 -4.40
N ASP A 101 11.80 14.85 -4.89
CA ASP A 101 12.48 14.43 -6.11
C ASP A 101 11.83 15.05 -7.35
N ASP A 102 12.64 15.69 -8.19
CA ASP A 102 12.18 16.16 -9.49
C ASP A 102 11.86 15.00 -10.45
N PHE A 103 11.07 15.29 -11.50
CA PHE A 103 10.69 14.27 -12.48
C PHE A 103 11.89 13.61 -13.16
N LYS A 104 13.00 14.33 -13.34
CA LYS A 104 14.23 13.79 -13.95
C LYS A 104 14.86 12.73 -13.05
N THR A 105 14.86 12.96 -11.75
CA THR A 105 15.38 12.06 -10.70
C THR A 105 14.49 10.84 -10.59
N ILE A 106 13.18 11.02 -10.45
CA ILE A 106 12.18 9.93 -10.43
C ILE A 106 12.36 9.02 -11.65
N ARG A 107 12.42 9.61 -12.84
CA ARG A 107 12.57 8.88 -14.10
C ARG A 107 13.86 8.06 -14.17
N LYS A 108 14.99 8.65 -13.76
CA LYS A 108 16.29 7.97 -13.73
C LYS A 108 16.26 6.82 -12.72
N THR A 109 15.76 7.07 -11.52
CA THR A 109 15.80 6.12 -10.41
C THR A 109 14.85 4.93 -10.65
N LEU A 110 13.68 5.17 -11.24
CA LEU A 110 12.69 4.13 -11.55
C LEU A 110 12.89 3.50 -12.94
N LYS A 111 13.91 3.93 -13.69
CA LYS A 111 14.28 3.41 -15.02
C LYS A 111 13.11 3.44 -16.02
N LEU A 112 12.33 4.51 -16.00
CA LEU A 112 11.16 4.65 -16.87
C LEU A 112 11.58 4.85 -18.33
N ARG A 113 10.89 4.18 -19.24
CA ARG A 113 11.13 4.29 -20.69
C ARG A 113 10.69 5.66 -21.22
N LYS A 114 11.11 5.97 -22.46
CA LYS A 114 10.78 7.23 -23.13
C LYS A 114 9.33 7.35 -23.51
#